data_AF-A0AAU3TDU6-F1
#
_entry.id   AF-A0AAU3TDU6-F1
#
_cell.length_a   1.000
_cell.length_b   1.000
_cell.length_c   1.000
_cell.angle_alpha   90.00
_cell.angle_beta   90.00
_cell.angle_gamma   90.00
#
_symmetry.space_group_name_H-M   'P 1'
#
loop_
_entity.id
_entity.type
_entity.pdbx_description
1 polymer ?
#
loop_
_entity_poly.entity_id
_entity_poly.type
_entity_poly.pdbx_seq_one_letter_code
_entity_poly.pdbx_strand_id
1 'polypeptide(L)'
;MAFGSRRSVPYTVREGDSLDAIAGYFPGADLVEVNAGMPGTIASGVTITVGTESVTMAAPVSFAEVCAVFGPPVDLAALAAAIGERTDVLATGALLVCPPGVLCAQPAAVGVTPQEAARPFGVTPVALLAANAGTPGLLLPGQVLRGQQPGADGTAPTETTAACDTLTAVVARFRRRGVTTGVEAIVAANADTGFLRPGSRVVVPPATARLTGRLGKSTPDGVQWSFPGPVFPVTVALDLFREPTLVDPALAATATREATAVPAGRSTDPAQSDALTLAAFAEQVQRAVPALRLATAPGGTSATDVWAVVFGTGGIETVSIEPPLKVAGTRQPRTFAIRPLATTLIARQHVYTPGFDVTTGLLTEGQTRDYQGIDLELWAQGFLADVELLLSAAYVQGAYELGRDVLDGIIGVKKTLAGAVAAGLDYVLAGETPDAGTDPKRAAAVERLRQELLVSLPLGYATSAVVQYDTSVASPWTDPYARLSGNPVVDYRDVPAHLRTATVSNGKVSLADGDSQINFLITVPDVAEHAALDLTLDFAGIELEFGIEREVEGYDRSDWLTFVSPLASGSPPALDFGLGAPRVPIPLRAYPPMPILLDQHADVPTPGAGLSDALH
;
A
#
# COMPACT_ATOMS: atom_id res chain seq x y z
N MET A 1 -56.81 14.61 3.90
CA MET A 1 -55.70 14.20 4.78
C MET A 1 -54.49 15.03 4.42
N ALA A 2 -54.13 15.99 5.28
CA ALA A 2 -53.08 16.98 5.05
C ALA A 2 -51.77 16.49 5.68
N PHE A 3 -50.86 15.96 4.86
CA PHE A 3 -49.44 15.90 5.17
C PHE A 3 -48.76 17.01 4.37
N GLY A 4 -48.86 18.24 4.86
CA GLY A 4 -48.16 19.40 4.30
C GLY A 4 -46.95 19.71 5.17
N SER A 5 -45.91 18.87 5.14
CA SER A 5 -44.62 19.28 5.71
C SER A 5 -44.06 20.42 4.85
N ARG A 6 -43.96 21.63 5.42
CA ARG A 6 -43.22 22.73 4.80
C ARG A 6 -41.81 22.22 4.54
N ARG A 7 -41.40 22.14 3.28
CA ARG A 7 -40.03 21.77 2.91
C ARG A 7 -39.11 22.89 3.39
N SER A 8 -38.13 22.55 4.22
CA SER A 8 -37.11 23.48 4.68
C SER A 8 -35.75 23.12 4.07
N VAL A 9 -34.88 24.12 3.92
CA VAL A 9 -33.53 24.00 3.37
C VAL A 9 -32.53 24.69 4.29
N PRO A 10 -31.29 24.21 4.37
CA PRO A 10 -30.23 24.89 5.12
C PRO A 10 -29.70 26.11 4.35
N TYR A 11 -29.33 27.15 5.09
CA TYR A 11 -28.52 28.26 4.61
C TYR A 11 -27.37 28.52 5.58
N THR A 12 -26.15 28.64 5.07
CA THR A 12 -24.98 29.00 5.87
C THR A 12 -24.73 30.49 5.73
N VAL A 13 -24.83 31.23 6.84
CA VAL A 13 -24.57 32.67 6.90
C VAL A 13 -23.15 32.95 6.46
N ARG A 14 -22.98 33.91 5.54
CA ARG A 14 -21.70 34.36 5.02
C ARG A 14 -21.33 35.70 5.63
N GLU A 15 -20.04 36.03 5.52
CA GLU A 15 -19.56 37.36 5.83
C GLU A 15 -20.30 38.39 4.96
N GLY A 16 -20.86 39.42 5.61
CA GLY A 16 -21.61 40.48 4.94
C GLY A 16 -23.08 40.18 4.67
N ASP A 17 -23.61 39.01 5.04
CA ASP A 17 -25.06 38.75 4.95
C ASP A 17 -25.83 39.53 6.02
N SER A 18 -27.01 40.05 5.66
CA SER A 18 -28.02 40.57 6.57
C SER A 18 -29.30 39.71 6.53
N LEU A 19 -30.17 39.81 7.53
CA LEU A 19 -31.43 39.06 7.53
C LEU A 19 -32.33 39.42 6.35
N ASP A 20 -32.42 40.70 6.01
CA ASP A 20 -33.26 41.17 4.89
C ASP A 20 -32.74 40.66 3.54
N ALA A 21 -31.41 40.65 3.36
CA ALA A 21 -30.79 40.10 2.16
C ALA A 21 -31.06 38.60 2.02
N ILE A 22 -30.94 37.84 3.11
CA ILE A 22 -31.24 36.40 3.13
C ILE A 22 -32.73 36.17 2.86
N ALA A 23 -33.62 36.90 3.52
CA ALA A 23 -35.07 36.80 3.34
C ALA A 23 -35.50 37.05 1.89
N GLY A 24 -34.79 37.93 1.17
CA GLY A 24 -35.00 38.17 -0.27
C GLY A 24 -34.84 36.92 -1.14
N TYR A 25 -33.96 35.99 -0.76
CA TYR A 25 -33.74 34.72 -1.47
C TYR A 25 -34.69 33.61 -1.02
N PHE A 26 -35.31 33.75 0.15
CA PHE A 26 -36.14 32.75 0.81
C PHE A 26 -37.53 33.29 1.20
N PRO A 27 -38.36 33.70 0.21
CA PRO A 27 -39.62 34.35 0.50
C PRO A 27 -40.65 33.42 1.14
N GLY A 28 -41.44 33.97 2.06
CA GLY A 28 -42.62 33.32 2.65
C GLY A 28 -42.43 32.70 4.04
N ALA A 29 -41.36 33.06 4.76
CA ALA A 29 -41.18 32.74 6.17
C ALA A 29 -40.54 33.91 6.93
N ASP A 30 -40.88 34.06 8.21
CA ASP A 30 -40.14 34.89 9.15
C ASP A 30 -38.91 34.10 9.61
N LEU A 31 -37.72 34.52 9.15
CA LEU A 31 -36.48 33.79 9.40
C LEU A 31 -36.08 33.81 10.88
N VAL A 32 -36.42 34.87 11.62
CA VAL A 32 -36.10 35.00 13.05
C VAL A 32 -37.03 34.09 13.85
N GLU A 33 -38.31 34.02 13.51
CA GLU A 33 -39.27 33.12 14.16
C GLU A 33 -38.90 31.65 13.93
N VAL A 34 -38.62 31.24 12.68
CA VAL A 34 -38.28 29.86 12.33
C VAL A 34 -36.97 29.40 13.00
N ASN A 35 -36.05 30.33 13.23
CA ASN A 35 -34.73 30.04 13.81
C ASN A 35 -34.58 30.54 15.25
N ALA A 36 -35.68 30.82 15.96
CA ALA A 36 -35.65 31.49 17.26
C ALA A 36 -34.70 30.81 18.25
N GLY A 37 -34.75 29.47 18.33
CA GLY A 37 -33.90 28.66 19.20
C GLY A 37 -32.64 28.11 18.54
N MET A 38 -32.29 28.52 17.32
CA MET A 38 -31.10 28.02 16.63
C MET A 38 -29.83 28.60 17.28
N PRO A 39 -28.96 27.75 17.87
CA PRO A 39 -27.81 28.22 18.63
C PRO A 39 -26.77 28.89 17.73
N GLY A 40 -26.11 29.92 18.26
CA GLY A 40 -25.00 30.60 17.59
C GLY A 40 -25.37 31.34 16.30
N THR A 41 -26.64 31.77 16.16
CA THR A 41 -27.09 32.56 15.00
C THR A 41 -26.62 34.02 15.06
N ILE A 42 -26.48 34.57 16.27
CA ILE A 42 -25.99 35.92 16.54
C ILE A 42 -24.51 35.87 16.90
N ALA A 43 -23.70 36.77 16.35
CA ALA A 43 -22.26 36.87 16.60
C ALA A 43 -21.96 37.35 18.03
N SER A 44 -20.77 37.00 18.54
CA SER A 44 -20.24 37.63 19.75
C SER A 44 -19.66 39.02 19.44
N GLY A 45 -19.56 39.85 20.48
CA GLY A 45 -19.02 41.21 20.39
C GLY A 45 -19.95 42.23 19.72
N VAL A 46 -21.13 41.81 19.27
CA VAL A 46 -22.10 42.73 18.63
C VAL A 46 -23.01 43.38 19.66
N THR A 47 -23.24 44.68 19.50
CA THR A 47 -24.25 45.44 20.24
C THR A 47 -25.54 45.54 19.43
N ILE A 48 -26.65 45.12 20.00
CA ILE A 48 -27.98 45.15 19.38
C ILE A 48 -28.83 46.17 20.14
N THR A 49 -29.43 47.10 19.40
CA THR A 49 -30.28 48.16 19.94
C THR A 49 -31.71 47.93 19.48
N VAL A 50 -32.65 47.82 20.41
CA VAL A 50 -34.10 47.72 20.13
C VAL A 50 -34.79 48.83 20.89
N GLY A 51 -35.40 49.78 20.19
CA GLY A 51 -35.92 51.00 20.82
C GLY A 51 -34.81 51.84 21.44
N THR A 52 -34.86 52.09 22.75
CA THR A 52 -33.86 52.87 23.50
C THR A 52 -32.86 52.02 24.27
N GLU A 53 -33.02 50.70 24.29
CA GLU A 53 -32.16 49.78 25.04
C GLU A 53 -31.13 49.13 24.12
N SER A 54 -29.93 48.86 24.63
CA SER A 54 -28.86 48.21 23.89
C SER A 54 -28.19 47.13 24.73
N VAL A 55 -27.96 45.97 24.14
CA VAL A 55 -27.32 44.82 24.78
C VAL A 55 -26.14 44.36 23.94
N THR A 56 -25.04 43.93 24.58
CA THR A 56 -23.85 43.43 23.88
C THR A 56 -23.65 41.95 24.17
N MET A 57 -23.53 41.14 23.13
CA MET A 57 -23.40 39.68 23.27
C MET A 57 -21.95 39.28 23.54
N ALA A 58 -21.67 38.62 24.65
CA ALA A 58 -20.31 38.18 25.00
C ALA A 58 -19.87 36.89 24.29
N ALA A 59 -20.83 36.08 23.84
CA ALA A 59 -20.63 34.82 23.13
C ALA A 59 -21.70 34.70 22.01
N PRO A 60 -21.50 33.82 21.02
CA PRO A 60 -22.54 33.55 20.04
C PRO A 60 -23.77 32.94 20.70
N VAL A 61 -24.97 33.44 20.37
CA VAL A 61 -26.25 33.07 20.99
C VAL A 61 -27.37 32.92 19.95
N SER A 62 -28.51 32.38 20.34
CA SER A 62 -29.73 32.30 19.52
C SER A 62 -30.56 33.60 19.57
N PHE A 63 -31.48 33.80 18.61
CA PHE A 63 -32.38 34.95 18.61
C PHE A 63 -33.24 35.04 19.89
N ALA A 64 -33.75 33.90 20.37
CA ALA A 64 -34.56 33.85 21.58
C ALA A 64 -33.75 34.23 22.84
N GLU A 65 -32.48 33.81 22.91
CA GLU A 65 -31.58 34.22 24.00
C GLU A 65 -31.31 35.72 23.96
N VAL A 66 -31.12 36.33 22.79
CA VAL A 66 -30.98 37.80 22.67
C VAL A 66 -32.22 38.51 23.20
N CYS A 67 -33.42 38.09 22.78
CA CYS A 67 -34.67 38.68 23.23
C CYS A 67 -34.82 38.66 24.76
N ALA A 68 -34.39 37.57 25.41
CA ALA A 68 -34.46 37.39 26.85
C ALA A 68 -33.46 38.25 27.65
N VAL A 69 -32.42 38.80 27.01
CA VAL A 69 -31.41 39.64 27.67
C VAL A 69 -31.90 41.07 27.90
N PHE A 70 -32.87 41.57 27.12
CA PHE A 70 -33.47 42.90 27.29
C PHE A 70 -34.37 42.98 28.54
N GLY A 71 -34.44 44.16 29.16
CA GLY A 71 -35.26 44.43 30.35
C GLY A 71 -36.26 45.57 30.13
N PRO A 72 -37.53 45.30 29.76
CA PRO A 72 -38.18 43.99 29.65
C PRO A 72 -37.81 43.21 28.37
N PRO A 73 -38.04 41.88 28.32
CA PRO A 73 -37.75 41.08 27.13
C PRO A 73 -38.47 41.62 25.89
N VAL A 74 -37.74 41.72 24.79
CA VAL A 74 -38.29 42.15 23.49
C VAL A 74 -38.86 40.95 22.74
N ASP A 75 -39.87 41.18 21.88
CA ASP A 75 -40.38 40.11 21.02
C ASP A 75 -39.46 39.89 19.80
N LEU A 76 -39.61 38.72 19.15
CA LEU A 76 -38.80 38.35 18.00
C LEU A 76 -39.00 39.28 16.79
N ALA A 77 -40.18 39.90 16.64
CA ALA A 77 -40.47 40.81 15.54
C ALA A 77 -39.76 42.15 15.69
N ALA A 78 -39.71 42.69 16.92
CA ALA A 78 -38.97 43.88 17.28
C ALA A 78 -37.46 43.66 17.12
N LEU A 79 -36.96 42.48 17.50
CA LEU A 79 -35.58 42.09 17.22
C LEU A 79 -35.33 42.04 15.71
N ALA A 80 -36.14 41.32 14.94
CA ALA A 80 -36.00 41.19 13.49
C ALA A 80 -35.94 42.56 12.79
N ALA A 81 -36.84 43.48 13.16
CA ALA A 81 -36.86 44.83 12.61
C ALA A 81 -35.59 45.65 12.95
N ALA A 82 -35.01 45.43 14.14
CA ALA A 82 -33.81 46.15 14.58
C ALA A 82 -32.52 45.67 13.90
N ILE A 83 -32.48 44.41 13.46
CA ILE A 83 -31.27 43.79 12.87
C ILE A 83 -31.40 43.47 11.38
N GLY A 84 -32.55 43.72 10.76
CA GLY A 84 -32.89 43.36 9.38
C GLY A 84 -31.81 43.69 8.35
N GLU A 85 -31.39 44.95 8.26
CA GLU A 85 -30.40 45.42 7.29
C GLU A 85 -28.94 45.26 7.76
N ARG A 86 -28.72 44.87 9.02
CA ARG A 86 -27.37 44.82 9.62
C ARG A 86 -26.60 43.59 9.17
N THR A 87 -25.36 43.81 8.73
CA THR A 87 -24.47 42.74 8.23
C THR A 87 -23.44 42.27 9.26
N ASP A 88 -23.39 42.89 10.44
CA ASP A 88 -22.44 42.61 11.52
C ASP A 88 -23.02 41.72 12.64
N VAL A 89 -24.34 41.48 12.60
CA VAL A 89 -25.09 40.81 13.67
C VAL A 89 -25.08 39.29 13.55
N LEU A 90 -25.24 38.75 12.35
CA LEU A 90 -25.30 37.31 12.14
C LEU A 90 -23.89 36.70 12.24
N ALA A 91 -23.76 35.58 12.95
CA ALA A 91 -22.48 34.88 13.04
C ALA A 91 -22.13 34.23 11.70
N THR A 92 -20.96 34.56 11.14
CA THR A 92 -20.47 33.90 9.91
C THR A 92 -20.29 32.40 10.16
N GLY A 93 -20.81 31.58 9.25
CA GLY A 93 -20.85 30.12 9.38
C GLY A 93 -22.07 29.58 10.14
N ALA A 94 -22.93 30.45 10.71
CA ALA A 94 -24.16 30.01 11.36
C ALA A 94 -25.12 29.34 10.36
N LEU A 95 -25.92 28.40 10.87
CA LEU A 95 -26.95 27.71 10.10
C LEU A 95 -28.30 28.40 10.31
N LEU A 96 -29.01 28.68 9.23
CA LEU A 96 -30.42 29.04 9.23
C LEU A 96 -31.23 27.98 8.50
N VAL A 97 -32.41 27.68 9.03
CA VAL A 97 -33.45 26.91 8.38
C VAL A 97 -34.34 27.88 7.61
N CYS A 98 -34.40 27.70 6.30
CA CYS A 98 -35.13 28.57 5.38
C CYS A 98 -36.20 27.78 4.61
N PRO A 99 -37.26 28.42 4.08
CA PRO A 99 -38.11 27.81 3.05
C PRO A 99 -37.32 27.57 1.76
N PRO A 100 -37.87 26.92 0.71
CA PRO A 100 -37.16 26.73 -0.54
C PRO A 100 -36.80 28.08 -1.16
N GLY A 101 -35.54 28.20 -1.59
CA GLY A 101 -35.02 29.43 -2.19
C GLY A 101 -35.67 29.74 -3.54
N VAL A 102 -35.51 30.95 -4.02
CA VAL A 102 -36.06 31.40 -5.30
C VAL A 102 -34.94 31.90 -6.22
N LEU A 103 -34.99 31.50 -7.49
CA LEU A 103 -34.05 32.00 -8.49
C LEU A 103 -34.39 33.44 -8.89
N CYS A 104 -33.55 34.38 -8.49
CA CYS A 104 -33.63 35.76 -8.94
C CYS A 104 -33.00 35.91 -10.33
N ALA A 105 -33.62 36.71 -11.20
CA ALA A 105 -33.03 37.06 -12.50
C ALA A 105 -32.62 38.53 -12.50
N GLN A 106 -31.59 38.84 -13.28
CA GLN A 106 -31.27 40.23 -13.59
C GLN A 106 -32.38 40.86 -14.43
N PRO A 107 -32.64 42.17 -14.27
CA PRO A 107 -33.58 42.88 -15.14
C PRO A 107 -33.19 42.68 -16.62
N ALA A 108 -34.18 42.32 -17.45
CA ALA A 108 -34.05 42.01 -18.89
C ALA A 108 -33.43 40.64 -19.30
N ALA A 109 -33.03 39.78 -18.36
CA ALA A 109 -32.57 38.43 -18.68
C ALA A 109 -33.75 37.48 -18.99
N VAL A 110 -33.63 36.69 -20.06
CA VAL A 110 -34.65 35.68 -20.45
C VAL A 110 -34.60 34.46 -19.50
N GLY A 111 -33.44 34.18 -18.92
CA GLY A 111 -33.22 33.11 -17.95
C GLY A 111 -32.02 33.36 -17.06
N VAL A 112 -31.81 32.50 -16.06
CA VAL A 112 -30.74 32.61 -15.07
C VAL A 112 -29.63 31.63 -15.41
N THR A 113 -28.38 32.09 -15.40
CA THR A 113 -27.21 31.21 -15.58
C THR A 113 -26.96 30.36 -14.33
N PRO A 114 -26.27 29.21 -14.44
CA PRO A 114 -25.89 28.41 -13.26
C PRO A 114 -25.15 29.21 -12.19
N GLN A 115 -24.26 30.13 -12.58
CA GLN A 115 -23.48 30.95 -11.65
C GLN A 115 -24.34 31.99 -10.93
N GLU A 116 -25.23 32.68 -11.65
CA GLU A 116 -26.18 33.62 -11.07
C GLU A 116 -27.16 32.93 -10.11
N ALA A 117 -27.61 31.72 -10.45
CA ALA A 117 -28.52 30.95 -9.61
C ALA A 117 -27.88 30.52 -8.29
N ALA A 118 -26.59 30.16 -8.30
CA ALA A 118 -25.91 29.64 -7.11
C ALA A 118 -25.34 30.72 -6.18
N ARG A 119 -24.96 31.88 -6.74
CA ARG A 119 -24.33 32.98 -6.00
C ARG A 119 -25.13 33.45 -4.78
N PRO A 120 -26.46 33.67 -4.82
CA PRO A 120 -27.23 34.08 -3.66
C PRO A 120 -27.12 33.12 -2.48
N PHE A 121 -27.00 31.83 -2.76
CA PHE A 121 -26.99 30.76 -1.76
C PHE A 121 -25.60 30.36 -1.26
N GLY A 122 -24.53 30.93 -1.82
CA GLY A 122 -23.16 30.63 -1.42
C GLY A 122 -22.69 29.20 -1.74
N VAL A 123 -23.35 28.53 -2.69
CA VAL A 123 -23.01 27.17 -3.13
C VAL A 123 -22.41 27.18 -4.53
N THR A 124 -21.84 26.05 -4.97
CA THR A 124 -21.38 25.93 -6.37
C THR A 124 -22.56 25.69 -7.31
N PRO A 125 -22.46 26.10 -8.60
CA PRO A 125 -23.49 25.84 -9.60
C PRO A 125 -23.83 24.35 -9.74
N VAL A 126 -22.81 23.49 -9.69
CA VAL A 126 -22.96 22.04 -9.78
C VAL A 126 -23.74 21.50 -8.57
N ALA A 127 -23.39 21.94 -7.35
CA ALA A 127 -24.09 21.49 -6.14
C ALA A 127 -25.58 21.88 -6.16
N LEU A 128 -25.89 23.13 -6.51
CA LEU A 128 -27.27 23.61 -6.59
C LEU A 128 -28.07 22.81 -7.62
N LEU A 129 -27.53 22.62 -8.82
CA LEU A 129 -28.24 21.96 -9.91
C LEU A 129 -28.30 20.43 -9.74
N ALA A 130 -27.32 19.82 -9.05
CA ALA A 130 -27.41 18.42 -8.65
C ALA A 130 -28.54 18.19 -7.65
N ALA A 131 -28.65 19.05 -6.62
CA ALA A 131 -29.73 18.99 -5.64
C ALA A 131 -31.13 19.18 -6.25
N ASN A 132 -31.21 19.87 -7.40
CA ASN A 132 -32.46 20.15 -8.11
C ASN A 132 -32.58 19.41 -9.45
N ALA A 133 -31.76 18.38 -9.69
CA ALA A 133 -31.66 17.77 -11.02
C ALA A 133 -32.99 17.16 -11.51
N GLY A 134 -33.82 16.73 -10.57
CA GLY A 134 -35.15 16.16 -10.82
C GLY A 134 -36.32 17.15 -10.72
N THR A 135 -36.08 18.45 -10.53
CA THR A 135 -37.13 19.45 -10.28
C THR A 135 -37.83 19.85 -11.59
N PRO A 136 -39.12 19.49 -11.81
CA PRO A 136 -39.83 19.87 -13.02
C PRO A 136 -40.07 21.38 -13.08
N GLY A 137 -39.95 21.95 -14.27
CA GLY A 137 -40.22 23.38 -14.50
C GLY A 137 -39.05 24.31 -14.15
N LEU A 138 -37.95 23.78 -13.59
CA LEU A 138 -36.72 24.53 -13.34
C LEU A 138 -36.05 25.00 -14.64
N LEU A 139 -36.11 24.18 -15.69
CA LEU A 139 -35.52 24.50 -16.99
C LEU A 139 -36.49 25.35 -17.83
N LEU A 140 -35.94 26.35 -18.54
CA LEU A 140 -36.67 27.02 -19.61
C LEU A 140 -36.81 26.08 -20.81
N PRO A 141 -38.00 25.98 -21.44
CA PRO A 141 -38.16 25.21 -22.68
C PRO A 141 -37.46 25.92 -23.85
N GLY A 142 -37.04 25.13 -24.85
CA GLY A 142 -36.40 25.61 -26.07
C GLY A 142 -34.92 25.97 -25.92
N GLN A 143 -34.30 25.70 -24.78
CA GLN A 143 -32.88 25.96 -24.56
C GLN A 143 -32.04 24.82 -25.10
N VAL A 144 -30.96 25.14 -25.81
CA VAL A 144 -30.01 24.15 -26.33
C VAL A 144 -28.90 23.96 -25.31
N LEU A 145 -28.84 22.79 -24.70
CA LEU A 145 -27.82 22.42 -23.72
C LEU A 145 -26.78 21.50 -24.34
N ARG A 146 -25.51 21.75 -24.04
CA ARG A 146 -24.36 20.89 -24.38
C ARG A 146 -24.18 19.81 -23.32
N GLY A 147 -23.87 18.59 -23.75
CA GLY A 147 -23.63 17.44 -22.85
C GLY A 147 -22.22 17.40 -22.25
N GLN A 148 -21.26 18.12 -22.86
CA GLN A 148 -19.87 18.19 -22.44
C GLN A 148 -19.22 19.45 -23.04
N GLN A 149 -18.03 19.82 -22.58
CA GLN A 149 -17.24 20.89 -23.19
C GLN A 149 -16.96 20.57 -24.67
N PRO A 150 -16.90 21.59 -25.55
CA PRO A 150 -16.50 21.39 -26.94
C PRO A 150 -15.12 20.73 -27.04
N GLY A 151 -14.99 19.75 -27.95
CA GLY A 151 -13.71 19.15 -28.27
C GLY A 151 -12.78 20.11 -29.04
N ALA A 152 -11.59 19.64 -29.42
CA ALA A 152 -10.63 20.41 -30.20
C ALA A 152 -11.17 20.84 -31.59
N ASP A 153 -12.20 20.15 -32.10
CA ASP A 153 -12.93 20.46 -33.33
C ASP A 153 -14.07 21.49 -33.13
N GLY A 154 -14.26 21.97 -31.89
CA GLY A 154 -15.30 22.93 -31.53
C GLY A 154 -16.71 22.35 -31.44
N THR A 155 -16.89 21.03 -31.56
CA THR A 155 -18.21 20.41 -31.52
C THR A 155 -18.52 19.80 -30.15
N ALA A 156 -19.79 19.90 -29.73
CA ALA A 156 -20.31 19.22 -28.54
C ALA A 156 -21.71 18.70 -28.84
N PRO A 157 -22.07 17.48 -28.38
CA PRO A 157 -23.43 16.97 -28.52
C PRO A 157 -24.41 17.87 -27.77
N THR A 158 -25.53 18.20 -28.40
CA THR A 158 -26.56 19.08 -27.84
C THR A 158 -27.92 18.40 -27.72
N GLU A 159 -28.71 18.85 -26.73
CA GLU A 159 -30.11 18.50 -26.52
C GLU A 159 -30.93 19.77 -26.31
N THR A 160 -32.16 19.83 -26.83
CA THR A 160 -33.07 20.95 -26.58
C THR A 160 -33.98 20.60 -25.40
N THR A 161 -34.19 21.54 -24.48
CA THR A 161 -35.09 21.37 -23.34
C THR A 161 -36.56 21.48 -23.79
N ALA A 162 -37.41 20.58 -23.30
CA ALA A 162 -38.85 20.62 -23.49
C ALA A 162 -39.57 21.29 -22.31
N ALA A 163 -40.88 21.51 -22.44
CA ALA A 163 -41.70 21.95 -21.32
C ALA A 163 -41.65 20.92 -20.19
N CYS A 164 -41.46 21.39 -18.95
CA CYS A 164 -41.35 20.57 -17.74
C CYS A 164 -40.16 19.58 -17.71
N ASP A 165 -39.17 19.74 -18.59
CA ASP A 165 -37.95 18.95 -18.54
C ASP A 165 -37.19 19.13 -17.21
N THR A 166 -36.45 18.08 -16.84
CA THR A 166 -35.53 18.06 -15.71
C THR A 166 -34.11 17.79 -16.22
N LEU A 167 -33.09 18.16 -15.45
CA LEU A 167 -31.70 17.85 -15.82
C LEU A 167 -31.48 16.33 -15.92
N THR A 168 -32.12 15.55 -15.05
CA THR A 168 -32.10 14.08 -15.12
C THR A 168 -32.65 13.57 -16.44
N ALA A 169 -33.74 14.16 -16.97
CA ALA A 169 -34.29 13.80 -18.27
C ALA A 169 -33.33 14.15 -19.42
N VAL A 170 -32.69 15.32 -19.37
CA VAL A 170 -31.69 15.74 -20.36
C VAL A 170 -30.47 14.79 -20.35
N VAL A 171 -29.93 14.47 -19.18
CA VAL A 171 -28.83 13.49 -19.02
C VAL A 171 -29.23 12.12 -19.59
N ALA A 172 -30.45 11.66 -19.31
CA ALA A 172 -30.94 10.39 -19.83
C ALA A 172 -31.04 10.38 -21.37
N ARG A 173 -31.42 11.50 -22.00
CA ARG A 173 -31.45 11.62 -23.47
C ARG A 173 -30.06 11.56 -24.08
N PHE A 174 -29.07 12.25 -23.50
CA PHE A 174 -27.67 12.12 -23.93
C PHE A 174 -27.16 10.67 -23.82
N ARG A 175 -27.43 9.99 -22.70
CA ARG A 175 -27.02 8.59 -22.51
C ARG A 175 -27.66 7.64 -23.52
N ARG A 176 -28.94 7.82 -23.86
CA ARG A 176 -29.62 7.04 -24.90
C ARG A 176 -28.98 7.20 -26.29
N ARG A 177 -28.26 8.30 -26.52
CA ARG A 177 -27.51 8.57 -27.76
C ARG A 177 -26.03 8.16 -27.66
N GLY A 178 -25.64 7.44 -26.61
CA GLY A 178 -24.26 6.98 -26.41
C GLY A 178 -23.30 8.05 -25.89
N VAL A 179 -23.79 9.20 -25.40
CA VAL A 179 -22.95 10.25 -24.83
C VAL A 179 -22.81 10.06 -23.32
N THR A 180 -21.58 9.84 -22.85
CA THR A 180 -21.26 9.78 -21.41
C THR A 180 -21.31 11.19 -20.83
N THR A 181 -22.36 11.49 -20.04
CA THR A 181 -22.53 12.78 -19.38
C THR A 181 -23.19 12.64 -17.99
N GLY A 182 -23.16 13.74 -17.23
CA GLY A 182 -23.80 13.93 -15.94
C GLY A 182 -24.12 15.41 -15.71
N VAL A 183 -24.71 15.73 -14.55
CA VAL A 183 -25.09 17.11 -14.21
C VAL A 183 -23.87 18.04 -14.22
N GLU A 184 -22.74 17.63 -13.65
CA GLU A 184 -21.49 18.41 -13.62
C GLU A 184 -21.03 18.83 -15.03
N ALA A 185 -20.98 17.88 -15.97
CA ALA A 185 -20.58 18.14 -17.35
C ALA A 185 -21.52 19.10 -18.08
N ILE A 186 -22.84 18.96 -17.89
CA ILE A 186 -23.84 19.88 -18.46
C ILE A 186 -23.68 21.27 -17.85
N VAL A 187 -23.51 21.38 -16.53
CA VAL A 187 -23.37 22.68 -15.86
C VAL A 187 -22.10 23.40 -16.33
N ALA A 188 -20.98 22.68 -16.42
CA ALA A 188 -19.73 23.25 -16.90
C ALA A 188 -19.84 23.71 -18.37
N ALA A 189 -20.40 22.87 -19.25
CA ALA A 189 -20.50 23.15 -20.68
C ALA A 189 -21.46 24.29 -21.05
N ASN A 190 -22.33 24.69 -20.12
CA ASN A 190 -23.36 25.70 -20.32
C ASN A 190 -23.29 26.79 -19.24
N ALA A 191 -22.10 27.07 -18.69
CA ALA A 191 -21.91 28.02 -17.58
C ALA A 191 -22.45 29.42 -17.88
N ASP A 192 -22.34 29.88 -19.13
CA ASP A 192 -22.80 31.21 -19.57
C ASP A 192 -24.21 31.18 -20.19
N THR A 193 -24.90 30.05 -20.16
CA THR A 193 -26.24 29.91 -20.76
C THR A 193 -27.31 30.12 -19.69
N GLY A 194 -28.16 31.12 -19.89
CA GLY A 194 -29.31 31.40 -19.02
C GLY A 194 -30.47 30.42 -19.20
N PHE A 195 -30.27 29.14 -18.88
CA PHE A 195 -31.27 28.09 -19.13
C PHE A 195 -32.22 27.80 -17.96
N LEU A 196 -32.00 28.43 -16.80
CA LEU A 196 -32.84 28.24 -15.62
C LEU A 196 -33.98 29.26 -15.61
N ARG A 197 -35.17 28.82 -15.20
CA ARG A 197 -36.37 29.66 -15.16
C ARG A 197 -36.34 30.61 -13.95
N PRO A 198 -36.40 31.94 -14.16
CA PRO A 198 -36.55 32.92 -13.09
C PRO A 198 -37.78 32.65 -12.22
N GLY A 199 -37.69 32.94 -10.92
CA GLY A 199 -38.77 32.74 -9.95
C GLY A 199 -39.01 31.29 -9.54
N SER A 200 -38.28 30.33 -10.12
CA SER A 200 -38.41 28.91 -9.74
C SER A 200 -37.94 28.68 -8.31
N ARG A 201 -38.64 27.81 -7.59
CA ARG A 201 -38.21 27.35 -6.27
C ARG A 201 -37.12 26.30 -6.37
N VAL A 202 -36.10 26.42 -5.55
CA VAL A 202 -34.95 25.51 -5.50
C VAL A 202 -34.71 25.01 -4.08
N VAL A 203 -34.27 23.76 -3.99
CA VAL A 203 -33.69 23.20 -2.78
C VAL A 203 -32.22 23.60 -2.72
N VAL A 204 -31.80 24.22 -1.62
CA VAL A 204 -30.40 24.59 -1.41
C VAL A 204 -29.71 23.40 -0.74
N PRO A 205 -28.63 22.83 -1.33
CA PRO A 205 -27.88 21.79 -0.64
C PRO A 205 -27.16 22.36 0.58
N PRO A 206 -26.85 21.54 1.60
CA PRO A 206 -25.95 21.95 2.67
C PRO A 206 -24.63 22.50 2.11
N ALA A 207 -24.08 23.52 2.74
CA ALA A 207 -22.75 24.02 2.38
C ALA A 207 -21.69 22.93 2.58
N THR A 208 -20.62 22.98 1.78
CA THR A 208 -19.48 22.07 1.92
C THR A 208 -18.82 22.28 3.28
N ALA A 209 -18.78 21.22 4.10
CA ALA A 209 -18.00 21.22 5.33
C ALA A 209 -16.54 20.85 5.02
N ARG A 210 -15.58 21.63 5.54
CA ARG A 210 -14.17 21.25 5.56
C ARG A 210 -13.82 20.76 6.96
N LEU A 211 -13.49 19.48 7.07
CA LEU A 211 -12.97 18.91 8.30
C LEU A 211 -11.45 18.93 8.26
N THR A 212 -10.82 19.41 9.34
CA THR A 212 -9.37 19.36 9.52
C THR A 212 -9.06 18.62 10.81
N GLY A 213 -8.31 17.52 10.72
CA GLY A 213 -7.79 16.79 11.86
C GLY A 213 -6.27 16.88 11.93
N ARG A 214 -5.71 16.83 13.14
CA ARG A 214 -4.27 16.64 13.34
C ARG A 214 -4.00 15.15 13.59
N LEU A 215 -3.12 14.55 12.80
CA LEU A 215 -2.74 13.13 12.91
C LEU A 215 -1.63 12.87 13.96
N GLY A 216 -1.03 13.94 14.51
CA GLY A 216 0.02 13.86 15.53
C GLY A 216 0.04 15.10 16.41
N LYS A 217 0.76 15.00 17.52
CA LYS A 217 0.96 16.09 18.47
C LYS A 217 2.33 16.72 18.24
N SER A 218 2.37 18.03 17.98
CA SER A 218 3.64 18.76 17.88
C SER A 218 4.31 18.85 19.25
N THR A 219 5.60 18.53 19.31
CA THR A 219 6.48 18.66 20.48
C THR A 219 7.75 19.45 20.07
N PRO A 220 8.60 19.89 21.02
CA PRO A 220 9.88 20.53 20.68
C PRO A 220 10.82 19.64 19.86
N ASP A 221 10.71 18.32 20.02
CA ASP A 221 11.57 17.32 19.36
C ASP A 221 11.00 16.79 18.03
N GLY A 222 9.83 17.31 17.60
CA GLY A 222 9.19 16.94 16.34
C GLY A 222 7.69 16.65 16.46
N VAL A 223 7.17 15.78 15.59
CA VAL A 223 5.77 15.33 15.65
C VAL A 223 5.72 13.98 16.35
N GLN A 224 5.03 13.92 17.48
CA GLN A 224 4.68 12.66 18.13
C GLN A 224 3.45 12.06 17.44
N TRP A 225 3.66 10.95 16.75
CA TRP A 225 2.60 10.20 16.08
C TRP A 225 1.88 9.27 17.06
N SER A 226 0.61 8.99 16.79
CA SER A 226 -0.18 7.97 17.49
C SER A 226 -0.86 7.10 16.44
N PHE A 227 -0.60 5.79 16.51
CA PHE A 227 -1.12 4.81 15.57
C PHE A 227 -1.96 3.75 16.30
N PRO A 228 -2.94 3.12 15.63
CA PRO A 228 -3.74 2.04 16.22
C PRO A 228 -2.92 0.80 16.59
N GLY A 229 -1.81 0.57 15.89
CA GLY A 229 -0.87 -0.53 16.12
C GLY A 229 0.29 -0.47 15.13
N PRO A 230 1.24 -1.43 15.22
CA PRO A 230 2.42 -1.46 14.34
C PRO A 230 2.09 -1.77 12.88
N VAL A 231 1.00 -2.51 12.64
CA VAL A 231 0.48 -2.89 11.32
C VAL A 231 -1.04 -2.74 11.37
N PHE A 232 -1.64 -1.97 10.46
CA PHE A 232 -3.09 -1.72 10.46
C PHE A 232 -3.64 -1.38 9.07
N PRO A 233 -4.92 -1.69 8.78
CA PRO A 233 -5.56 -1.34 7.52
C PRO A 233 -5.83 0.17 7.44
N VAL A 234 -5.62 0.76 6.27
CA VAL A 234 -5.86 2.18 6.01
C VAL A 234 -7.26 2.36 5.43
N THR A 235 -8.16 2.91 6.23
CA THR A 235 -9.51 3.27 5.81
C THR A 235 -9.77 4.75 6.06
N VAL A 236 -10.57 5.37 5.19
CA VAL A 236 -11.10 6.72 5.40
C VAL A 236 -12.61 6.61 5.35
N ALA A 237 -13.26 6.98 6.45
CA ALA A 237 -14.71 7.03 6.55
C ALA A 237 -15.16 8.34 7.19
N LEU A 238 -16.30 8.83 6.76
CA LEU A 238 -17.02 9.92 7.40
C LEU A 238 -18.14 9.30 8.24
N ASP A 239 -18.10 9.53 9.54
CA ASP A 239 -19.14 9.11 10.48
C ASP A 239 -19.96 10.33 10.88
N LEU A 240 -21.26 10.28 10.58
CA LEU A 240 -22.23 11.32 10.90
C LEU A 240 -23.07 10.82 12.07
N PHE A 241 -23.03 11.55 13.19
CA PHE A 241 -23.83 11.29 14.37
C PHE A 241 -24.85 12.41 14.60
N ARG A 242 -26.08 12.04 14.93
CA ARG A 242 -27.15 12.94 15.36
C ARG A 242 -27.60 12.56 16.76
N GLU A 243 -27.79 13.58 17.60
CA GLU A 243 -28.34 13.40 18.94
C GLU A 243 -29.75 12.75 18.85
N PRO A 244 -29.98 11.57 19.46
CA PRO A 244 -31.22 10.83 19.29
C PRO A 244 -32.48 11.60 19.67
N THR A 245 -32.38 12.52 20.63
CA THR A 245 -33.51 13.35 21.07
C THR A 245 -33.97 14.37 20.02
N LEU A 246 -33.13 14.65 19.01
CA LEU A 246 -33.42 15.58 17.91
C LEU A 246 -33.85 14.86 16.62
N VAL A 247 -33.89 13.52 16.62
CA VAL A 247 -34.29 12.71 15.47
C VAL A 247 -35.77 12.33 15.62
N ASP A 248 -36.55 12.48 14.55
CA ASP A 248 -37.95 12.03 14.53
C ASP A 248 -38.03 10.56 14.98
N PRO A 249 -38.92 10.20 15.92
CA PRO A 249 -39.03 8.83 16.42
C PRO A 249 -39.19 7.77 15.31
N ALA A 250 -39.82 8.12 14.18
CA ALA A 250 -39.97 7.21 13.04
C ALA A 250 -38.65 6.93 12.30
N LEU A 251 -37.63 7.79 12.46
CA LEU A 251 -36.32 7.69 11.81
C LEU A 251 -35.19 7.33 12.77
N ALA A 252 -35.45 7.27 14.08
CA ALA A 252 -34.44 7.04 15.11
C ALA A 252 -33.57 5.77 14.90
N ALA A 253 -34.15 4.73 14.28
CA ALA A 253 -33.45 3.49 13.98
C ALA A 253 -32.42 3.57 12.83
N THR A 254 -32.47 4.61 11.98
CA THR A 254 -31.63 4.72 10.77
C THR A 254 -30.92 6.06 10.62
N ALA A 255 -31.40 7.13 11.26
CA ALA A 255 -30.87 8.48 11.06
C ALA A 255 -29.94 8.99 12.19
N THR A 256 -29.72 8.18 13.24
CA THR A 256 -28.91 8.56 14.41
C THR A 256 -27.41 8.44 14.17
N ARG A 257 -26.97 7.44 13.41
CA ARG A 257 -25.56 7.29 13.02
C ARG A 257 -25.44 6.66 11.65
N GLU A 258 -24.61 7.23 10.80
CA GLU A 258 -24.31 6.68 9.49
C GLU A 258 -22.84 6.90 9.16
N ALA A 259 -22.14 5.84 8.79
CA ALA A 259 -20.75 5.89 8.36
C ALA A 259 -20.67 5.58 6.87
N THR A 260 -19.98 6.43 6.11
CA THR A 260 -19.76 6.22 4.68
C THR A 260 -18.26 6.24 4.40
N ALA A 261 -17.76 5.24 3.66
CA ALA A 261 -16.39 5.24 3.18
C ALA A 261 -16.16 6.44 2.25
N VAL A 262 -15.10 7.19 2.48
CA VAL A 262 -14.71 8.31 1.62
C VAL A 262 -13.90 7.73 0.48
N PRO A 263 -14.40 7.75 -0.78
CA PRO A 263 -13.63 7.25 -1.90
C PRO A 263 -12.37 8.12 -2.09
N ALA A 264 -11.29 7.50 -2.58
CA ALA A 264 -10.10 8.23 -2.99
C ALA A 264 -10.50 9.31 -4.02
N GLY A 265 -9.93 10.51 -3.88
CA GLY A 265 -10.17 11.61 -4.81
C GLY A 265 -9.83 11.20 -6.24
N ARG A 266 -10.77 11.40 -7.16
CA ARG A 266 -10.55 11.26 -8.61
C ARG A 266 -10.71 12.64 -9.23
N SER A 267 -9.69 13.15 -9.92
CA SER A 267 -9.84 14.36 -10.72
C SER A 267 -10.87 14.13 -11.83
N THR A 268 -11.75 15.10 -12.08
CA THR A 268 -12.75 15.08 -13.16
C THR A 268 -12.27 15.79 -14.43
N ASP A 269 -11.07 16.37 -14.44
CA ASP A 269 -10.47 17.01 -15.61
C ASP A 269 -9.75 15.96 -16.48
N PRO A 270 -10.22 15.65 -17.71
CA PRO A 270 -9.57 14.68 -18.59
C PRO A 270 -8.16 15.10 -19.04
N ALA A 271 -7.77 16.36 -18.88
CA ALA A 271 -6.43 16.86 -19.18
C ALA A 271 -5.45 16.75 -17.99
N GLN A 272 -5.95 16.59 -16.76
CA GLN A 272 -5.13 16.29 -15.59
C GLN A 272 -5.27 14.79 -15.29
N SER A 273 -4.23 14.00 -15.56
CA SER A 273 -4.19 12.57 -15.22
C SER A 273 -4.09 12.29 -13.71
N ASP A 274 -4.69 13.13 -12.87
CA ASP A 274 -4.53 13.15 -11.41
C ASP A 274 -5.50 12.18 -10.71
N ALA A 275 -5.67 10.98 -11.27
CA ALA A 275 -5.94 9.85 -10.41
C ALA A 275 -4.63 9.54 -9.70
N LEU A 276 -4.51 9.92 -8.42
CA LEU A 276 -3.34 9.57 -7.61
C LEU A 276 -3.14 8.06 -7.69
N THR A 277 -2.04 7.63 -8.33
CA THR A 277 -1.66 6.21 -8.34
C THR A 277 -1.40 5.79 -6.89
N LEU A 278 -1.54 4.50 -6.58
CA LEU A 278 -1.22 4.00 -5.25
C LEU A 278 0.22 4.37 -4.84
N ALA A 279 1.15 4.39 -5.79
CA ALA A 279 2.52 4.84 -5.58
C ALA A 279 2.61 6.34 -5.23
N ALA A 280 1.93 7.21 -5.99
CA ALA A 280 1.91 8.65 -5.68
C ALA A 280 1.25 8.95 -4.33
N PHE A 281 0.18 8.23 -3.99
CA PHE A 281 -0.44 8.31 -2.68
C PHE A 281 0.52 7.85 -1.57
N ALA A 282 1.18 6.70 -1.74
CA ALA A 282 2.16 6.21 -0.79
C ALA A 282 3.32 7.20 -0.57
N GLU A 283 3.83 7.81 -1.64
CA GLU A 283 4.86 8.84 -1.56
C GLU A 283 4.39 10.08 -0.79
N GLN A 284 3.16 10.54 -1.02
CA GLN A 284 2.57 11.66 -0.27
C GLN A 284 2.38 11.32 1.21
N VAL A 285 1.90 10.12 1.53
CA VAL A 285 1.77 9.64 2.91
C VAL A 285 3.14 9.56 3.58
N GLN A 286 4.14 9.02 2.91
CA GLN A 286 5.51 8.94 3.44
C GLN A 286 6.10 10.33 3.71
N ARG A 287 5.84 11.33 2.85
CA ARG A 287 6.25 12.71 3.09
C ARG A 287 5.51 13.34 4.27
N ALA A 288 4.20 13.11 4.37
CA ALA A 288 3.37 13.67 5.43
C ALA A 288 3.61 13.01 6.79
N VAL A 289 3.88 11.71 6.80
CA VAL A 289 4.09 10.87 7.98
C VAL A 289 5.30 9.95 7.73
N PRO A 290 6.54 10.43 7.98
CA PRO A 290 7.78 9.71 7.66
C PRO A 290 7.90 8.31 8.27
N ALA A 291 7.22 8.09 9.40
CA ALA A 291 7.17 6.82 10.10
C ALA A 291 6.32 5.74 9.39
N LEU A 292 5.51 6.09 8.39
CA LEU A 292 4.65 5.11 7.73
C LEU A 292 5.23 4.61 6.41
N ARG A 293 5.04 3.33 6.15
CA ARG A 293 5.16 2.74 4.81
C ARG A 293 3.85 2.05 4.47
N LEU A 294 3.39 2.23 3.24
CA LEU A 294 2.17 1.59 2.76
C LEU A 294 2.51 0.27 2.09
N ALA A 295 1.63 -0.70 2.29
CA ALA A 295 1.70 -2.02 1.71
C ALA A 295 0.30 -2.47 1.26
N THR A 296 0.25 -3.51 0.45
CA THR A 296 -0.99 -4.12 -0.06
C THR A 296 -1.10 -5.57 0.35
N ALA A 297 -2.32 -6.02 0.64
CA ALA A 297 -2.63 -7.42 0.87
C ALA A 297 -3.72 -7.86 -0.11
N PRO A 298 -3.52 -8.92 -0.91
CA PRO A 298 -4.61 -9.47 -1.71
C PRO A 298 -5.62 -10.21 -0.81
N GLY A 299 -6.89 -9.77 -0.81
CA GLY A 299 -8.03 -10.61 -0.42
C GLY A 299 -8.24 -10.87 1.08
N GLY A 300 -7.85 -9.95 1.96
CA GLY A 300 -8.16 -10.02 3.39
C GLY A 300 -9.65 -9.80 3.72
N THR A 301 -10.05 -10.07 4.96
CA THR A 301 -11.40 -9.74 5.50
C THR A 301 -11.63 -8.24 5.71
N SER A 302 -10.61 -7.42 5.46
CA SER A 302 -10.64 -5.97 5.58
C SER A 302 -11.42 -5.35 4.41
N ALA A 303 -12.13 -4.26 4.68
CA ALA A 303 -12.81 -3.47 3.64
C ALA A 303 -11.84 -2.68 2.72
N THR A 304 -10.52 -2.86 2.89
CA THR A 304 -9.44 -2.20 2.15
C THR A 304 -8.27 -3.16 1.92
N ASP A 305 -7.65 -3.03 0.75
CA ASP A 305 -6.42 -3.74 0.39
C ASP A 305 -5.16 -2.96 0.80
N VAL A 306 -5.30 -1.73 1.29
CA VAL A 306 -4.18 -0.85 1.67
C VAL A 306 -3.93 -0.92 3.17
N TRP A 307 -2.68 -1.17 3.54
CA TRP A 307 -2.19 -1.30 4.90
C TRP A 307 -1.07 -0.31 5.17
N ALA A 308 -0.93 0.08 6.43
CA ALA A 308 0.17 0.89 6.92
C ALA A 308 1.02 0.07 7.89
N VAL A 309 2.33 0.18 7.73
CA VAL A 309 3.35 -0.38 8.62
C VAL A 309 4.10 0.78 9.27
N VAL A 310 4.21 0.74 10.60
CA VAL A 310 4.84 1.77 11.42
C VAL A 310 6.31 1.45 11.63
N PHE A 311 7.18 2.37 11.22
CA PHE A 311 8.61 2.39 11.49
C PHE A 311 8.95 3.58 12.39
N GLY A 312 9.33 3.30 13.62
CA GLY A 312 9.53 4.28 14.70
C GLY A 312 8.79 3.86 15.97
N THR A 313 8.69 4.79 16.92
CA THR A 313 8.18 4.51 18.27
C THR A 313 6.81 3.83 18.26
N GLY A 314 6.70 2.70 18.99
CA GLY A 314 5.48 1.90 19.06
C GLY A 314 5.25 0.98 17.85
N GLY A 315 6.19 0.92 16.91
CA GLY A 315 6.26 -0.02 15.79
C GLY A 315 7.67 -0.58 15.63
N ILE A 316 8.13 -0.76 14.39
CA ILE A 316 9.48 -1.24 14.12
C ILE A 316 10.46 -0.08 14.33
N GLU A 317 11.12 -0.02 15.48
CA GLU A 317 11.98 1.11 15.86
C GLU A 317 13.33 1.06 15.16
N THR A 318 13.96 -0.11 15.13
CA THR A 318 15.21 -0.33 14.39
C THR A 318 15.25 -1.73 13.78
N VAL A 319 15.86 -1.84 12.61
CA VAL A 319 16.28 -3.11 12.00
C VAL A 319 17.66 -2.89 11.41
N SER A 320 18.67 -3.56 11.95
CA SER A 320 20.02 -3.56 11.41
C SER A 320 20.38 -4.93 10.83
N ILE A 321 21.15 -4.93 9.74
CA ILE A 321 21.76 -6.11 9.15
C ILE A 321 23.24 -5.77 8.91
N GLU A 322 24.16 -6.56 9.46
CA GLU A 322 25.58 -6.29 9.31
C GLU A 322 26.46 -7.54 9.23
N PRO A 323 27.64 -7.46 8.57
CA PRO A 323 28.56 -8.59 8.46
C PRO A 323 29.27 -8.76 9.81
N PRO A 324 29.20 -9.94 10.44
CA PRO A 324 29.55 -10.05 11.85
C PRO A 324 31.01 -10.41 12.10
N LEU A 325 31.77 -10.78 11.05
CA LEU A 325 33.17 -11.13 11.16
C LEU A 325 34.06 -9.99 10.70
N LYS A 326 35.30 -10.00 11.17
CA LYS A 326 36.38 -9.16 10.63
C LYS A 326 37.55 -10.05 10.21
N VAL A 327 37.71 -10.25 8.91
CA VAL A 327 38.77 -11.07 8.32
C VAL A 327 39.80 -10.15 7.69
N ALA A 328 41.05 -10.24 8.15
CA ALA A 328 42.17 -9.40 7.68
C ALA A 328 41.84 -7.89 7.66
N GLY A 329 41.08 -7.41 8.66
CA GLY A 329 40.69 -6.00 8.76
C GLY A 329 39.38 -5.62 8.05
N THR A 330 38.81 -6.50 7.24
CA THR A 330 37.60 -6.24 6.43
C THR A 330 36.38 -6.95 7.05
N ARG A 331 35.22 -6.29 7.10
CA ARG A 331 33.98 -6.92 7.58
C ARG A 331 33.52 -7.97 6.56
N GLN A 332 33.17 -9.17 7.02
CA GLN A 332 32.72 -10.28 6.18
C GLN A 332 31.50 -10.98 6.82
N PRO A 333 30.55 -11.49 6.02
CA PRO A 333 29.52 -12.41 6.50
C PRO A 333 30.17 -13.73 6.93
N ARG A 334 29.46 -14.52 7.75
CA ARG A 334 29.83 -15.93 7.91
C ARG A 334 29.55 -16.64 6.60
N THR A 335 30.46 -17.54 6.19
CA THR A 335 30.29 -18.33 4.98
C THR A 335 30.33 -19.81 5.30
N PHE A 336 29.29 -20.53 4.88
CA PHE A 336 29.21 -21.97 5.01
C PHE A 336 29.12 -22.64 3.64
N ALA A 337 29.64 -23.85 3.50
CA ALA A 337 29.52 -24.63 2.27
C ALA A 337 29.38 -26.13 2.57
N ILE A 338 28.76 -26.86 1.65
CA ILE A 338 28.62 -28.32 1.76
C ILE A 338 30.01 -28.93 1.60
N ARG A 339 30.42 -29.80 2.54
CA ARG A 339 31.67 -30.54 2.41
C ARG A 339 31.61 -31.50 1.21
N PRO A 340 32.70 -31.63 0.43
CA PRO A 340 32.77 -32.63 -0.63
C PRO A 340 32.54 -34.04 -0.06
N LEU A 341 31.78 -34.86 -0.77
CA LEU A 341 31.55 -36.27 -0.45
C LEU A 341 32.86 -37.07 -0.47
N ALA A 342 33.77 -36.71 -1.38
CA ALA A 342 35.13 -37.22 -1.43
C ALA A 342 36.06 -36.17 -2.04
N THR A 343 37.29 -36.09 -1.55
CA THR A 343 38.36 -35.26 -2.12
C THR A 343 39.21 -36.01 -3.15
N THR A 344 38.81 -37.25 -3.49
CA THR A 344 39.51 -38.13 -4.45
C THR A 344 38.48 -38.91 -5.27
N LEU A 345 38.86 -39.29 -6.49
CA LEU A 345 38.03 -40.15 -7.33
C LEU A 345 37.91 -41.56 -6.71
N ILE A 346 36.69 -42.08 -6.67
CA ILE A 346 36.39 -43.36 -6.05
C ILE A 346 36.48 -44.49 -7.07
N ALA A 347 37.02 -45.62 -6.61
CA ALA A 347 36.96 -46.89 -7.31
C ALA A 347 36.26 -47.95 -6.44
N ARG A 348 35.43 -48.77 -7.08
CA ARG A 348 34.74 -49.92 -6.49
C ARG A 348 34.73 -51.05 -7.50
N GLN A 349 35.21 -52.22 -7.08
CA GLN A 349 35.18 -53.43 -7.88
C GLN A 349 34.01 -54.32 -7.47
N HIS A 350 33.60 -55.18 -8.38
CA HIS A 350 32.57 -56.20 -8.16
C HIS A 350 31.22 -55.66 -7.67
N VAL A 351 30.78 -54.51 -8.20
CA VAL A 351 29.47 -53.93 -7.86
C VAL A 351 28.39 -54.60 -8.70
N TYR A 352 27.45 -55.28 -8.03
CA TYR A 352 26.28 -55.85 -8.70
C TYR A 352 25.28 -54.75 -9.05
N THR A 353 24.89 -54.68 -10.31
CA THR A 353 23.86 -53.77 -10.81
C THR A 353 22.73 -54.56 -11.46
N PRO A 354 21.48 -54.52 -10.91
CA PRO A 354 20.34 -55.17 -11.53
C PRO A 354 20.04 -54.58 -12.91
N GLY A 355 19.50 -55.40 -13.81
CA GLY A 355 18.96 -54.89 -15.08
C GLY A 355 17.62 -54.19 -14.86
N PHE A 356 17.17 -53.40 -15.84
CA PHE A 356 15.88 -52.71 -15.83
C PHE A 356 15.14 -52.95 -17.15
N ASP A 357 13.96 -53.55 -17.08
CA ASP A 357 13.09 -53.72 -18.25
C ASP A 357 12.19 -52.49 -18.40
N VAL A 358 12.50 -51.65 -19.38
CA VAL A 358 11.76 -50.41 -19.69
C VAL A 358 10.30 -50.65 -20.10
N THR A 359 9.95 -51.86 -20.54
CA THR A 359 8.59 -52.20 -20.99
C THR A 359 7.68 -52.50 -19.80
N THR A 360 8.22 -53.20 -18.80
CA THR A 360 7.47 -53.64 -17.62
C THR A 360 7.71 -52.77 -16.38
N GLY A 361 8.79 -51.99 -16.36
CA GLY A 361 9.22 -51.19 -15.22
C GLY A 361 9.83 -52.01 -14.07
N LEU A 362 10.15 -53.28 -14.29
CA LEU A 362 10.67 -54.20 -13.26
C LEU A 362 12.19 -54.39 -13.36
N LEU A 363 12.82 -54.65 -12.22
CA LEU A 363 14.21 -55.06 -12.16
C LEU A 363 14.38 -56.50 -12.65
N THR A 364 15.43 -56.76 -13.41
CA THR A 364 15.79 -58.08 -13.95
C THR A 364 17.13 -58.56 -13.39
N GLU A 365 17.55 -59.76 -13.78
CA GLU A 365 18.89 -60.25 -13.49
C GLU A 365 19.94 -59.23 -13.97
N GLY A 366 20.91 -58.99 -13.10
CA GLY A 366 21.91 -57.94 -13.24
C GLY A 366 23.26 -58.46 -13.70
N GLN A 367 24.23 -57.55 -13.65
CA GLN A 367 25.63 -57.86 -13.93
C GLN A 367 26.54 -57.16 -12.94
N THR A 368 27.65 -57.83 -12.65
CA THR A 368 28.72 -57.30 -11.81
C THR A 368 29.66 -56.44 -12.66
N ARG A 369 29.94 -55.22 -12.21
CA ARG A 369 30.78 -54.25 -12.90
C ARG A 369 31.80 -53.63 -11.96
N ASP A 370 32.92 -53.20 -12.54
CA ASP A 370 33.91 -52.38 -11.87
C ASP A 370 33.70 -50.92 -12.26
N TYR A 371 33.73 -50.04 -11.26
CA TYR A 371 33.65 -48.59 -11.42
C TYR A 371 34.98 -47.97 -10.99
N GLN A 372 35.58 -47.14 -11.83
CA GLN A 372 36.83 -46.44 -11.55
C GLN A 372 36.71 -44.98 -11.95
N GLY A 373 37.46 -44.10 -11.28
CA GLY A 373 37.48 -42.68 -11.61
C GLY A 373 36.15 -41.96 -11.31
N ILE A 374 35.38 -42.45 -10.33
CA ILE A 374 34.06 -41.91 -10.03
C ILE A 374 34.17 -40.64 -9.20
N ASP A 375 33.63 -39.55 -9.73
CA ASP A 375 33.34 -38.35 -8.96
C ASP A 375 31.97 -38.52 -8.26
N LEU A 376 31.99 -38.61 -6.93
CA LEU A 376 30.78 -38.76 -6.14
C LEU A 376 29.87 -37.54 -6.19
N GLU A 377 30.40 -36.34 -6.45
CA GLU A 377 29.60 -35.13 -6.55
C GLU A 377 28.70 -35.16 -7.79
N LEU A 378 29.24 -35.58 -8.94
CA LEU A 378 28.47 -35.73 -10.17
C LEU A 378 27.40 -36.82 -10.05
N TRP A 379 27.75 -37.94 -9.40
CA TRP A 379 26.79 -39.01 -9.15
C TRP A 379 25.68 -38.59 -8.18
N ALA A 380 26.02 -37.84 -7.13
CA ALA A 380 25.04 -37.31 -6.19
C ALA A 380 24.08 -36.32 -6.87
N GLN A 381 24.59 -35.43 -7.72
CA GLN A 381 23.74 -34.52 -8.51
C GLN A 381 22.72 -35.29 -9.36
N GLY A 382 23.17 -36.31 -10.11
CA GLY A 382 22.29 -37.15 -10.91
C GLY A 382 21.25 -37.89 -10.07
N PHE A 383 21.67 -38.53 -8.98
CA PHE A 383 20.77 -39.25 -8.09
C PHE A 383 19.69 -38.34 -7.48
N LEU A 384 20.06 -37.16 -6.99
CA LEU A 384 19.12 -36.21 -6.42
C LEU A 384 18.13 -35.68 -7.48
N ALA A 385 18.58 -35.50 -8.72
CA ALA A 385 17.71 -35.13 -9.84
C ALA A 385 16.71 -36.24 -10.19
N ASP A 386 17.14 -37.50 -10.18
CA ASP A 386 16.26 -38.65 -10.46
C ASP A 386 15.18 -38.81 -9.37
N VAL A 387 15.54 -38.62 -8.09
CA VAL A 387 14.56 -38.62 -6.99
C VAL A 387 13.54 -37.49 -7.14
N GLU A 388 14.00 -36.29 -7.51
CA GLU A 388 13.11 -35.14 -7.71
C GLU A 388 12.20 -35.32 -8.93
N LEU A 389 12.71 -35.93 -10.01
CA LEU A 389 11.93 -36.24 -11.20
C LEU A 389 10.72 -37.12 -10.86
N LEU A 390 10.92 -38.14 -10.04
CA LEU A 390 9.85 -39.05 -9.59
C LEU A 390 8.77 -38.32 -8.77
N LEU A 391 9.16 -37.28 -8.02
CA LEU A 391 8.26 -36.47 -7.20
C LEU A 391 7.62 -35.30 -7.98
N SER A 392 7.95 -35.14 -9.26
CA SER A 392 7.36 -34.09 -10.09
C SER A 392 5.87 -34.35 -10.36
N ALA A 393 5.16 -33.28 -10.70
CA ALA A 393 3.72 -33.33 -10.99
C ALA A 393 3.35 -34.35 -12.07
N ALA A 394 4.26 -34.61 -13.02
CA ALA A 394 4.04 -35.56 -14.11
C ALA A 394 3.99 -37.03 -13.66
N TYR A 395 4.73 -37.38 -12.59
CA TYR A 395 4.83 -38.75 -12.10
C TYR A 395 4.03 -39.00 -10.82
N VAL A 396 3.82 -37.97 -9.99
CA VAL A 396 3.22 -38.13 -8.65
C VAL A 396 1.80 -38.68 -8.69
N GLN A 397 0.99 -38.33 -9.71
CA GLN A 397 -0.36 -38.85 -9.84
C GLN A 397 -0.36 -40.37 -10.06
N GLY A 398 0.42 -40.84 -11.04
CA GLY A 398 0.55 -42.28 -11.33
C GLY A 398 1.16 -43.04 -10.15
N ALA A 399 2.15 -42.46 -9.46
CA ALA A 399 2.73 -43.05 -8.26
C ALA A 399 1.70 -43.19 -7.13
N TYR A 400 0.85 -42.18 -6.94
CA TYR A 400 -0.23 -42.20 -5.95
C TYR A 400 -1.26 -43.30 -6.26
N GLU A 401 -1.65 -43.45 -7.54
CA GLU A 401 -2.58 -44.49 -8.00
C GLU A 401 -2.02 -45.92 -7.84
N LEU A 402 -0.71 -46.10 -8.07
CA LEU A 402 -0.03 -47.39 -7.95
C LEU A 402 0.23 -47.81 -6.50
N GLY A 403 0.55 -46.87 -5.60
CA GLY A 403 0.92 -47.21 -4.23
C GLY A 403 1.23 -45.99 -3.37
N ARG A 404 0.20 -45.48 -2.68
CA ARG A 404 0.31 -44.34 -1.77
C ARG A 404 1.41 -44.51 -0.71
N ASP A 405 1.47 -45.65 -0.03
CA ASP A 405 2.45 -45.87 1.05
C ASP A 405 3.90 -45.85 0.53
N VAL A 406 4.12 -46.30 -0.72
CA VAL A 406 5.44 -46.26 -1.37
C VAL A 406 5.81 -44.81 -1.69
N LEU A 407 4.87 -44.03 -2.24
CA LEU A 407 5.08 -42.60 -2.48
C LEU A 407 5.38 -41.85 -1.18
N ASP A 408 4.63 -42.11 -0.11
CA ASP A 408 4.88 -41.54 1.22
C ASP A 408 6.27 -41.92 1.75
N GLY A 409 6.71 -43.16 1.51
CA GLY A 409 8.08 -43.62 1.79
C GLY A 409 9.14 -42.82 1.04
N ILE A 410 8.93 -42.54 -0.25
CA ILE A 410 9.87 -41.75 -1.09
C ILE A 410 9.90 -40.30 -0.64
N ILE A 411 8.75 -39.71 -0.31
CA ILE A 411 8.68 -38.37 0.31
C ILE A 411 9.45 -38.36 1.64
N GLY A 412 9.34 -39.42 2.44
CA GLY A 412 10.15 -39.64 3.64
C GLY A 412 11.65 -39.63 3.34
N VAL A 413 12.08 -40.35 2.30
CA VAL A 413 13.47 -40.37 1.83
C VAL A 413 13.94 -38.97 1.41
N LYS A 414 13.12 -38.18 0.69
CA LYS A 414 13.45 -36.78 0.36
C LYS A 414 13.71 -35.95 1.63
N LYS A 415 12.87 -36.11 2.66
CA LYS A 415 13.08 -35.42 3.95
C LYS A 415 14.40 -35.85 4.61
N THR A 416 14.72 -37.14 4.60
CA THR A 416 15.99 -37.66 5.14
C THR A 416 17.20 -37.15 4.36
N LEU A 417 17.15 -37.17 3.02
CA LEU A 417 18.22 -36.66 2.16
C LEU A 417 18.43 -35.17 2.38
N ALA A 418 17.36 -34.36 2.40
CA ALA A 418 17.44 -32.93 2.66
C ALA A 418 18.12 -32.64 4.01
N GLY A 419 17.75 -33.38 5.07
CA GLY A 419 18.37 -33.26 6.38
C GLY A 419 19.85 -33.65 6.39
N ALA A 420 20.21 -34.77 5.75
CA ALA A 420 21.58 -35.28 5.71
C ALA A 420 22.52 -34.38 4.89
N VAL A 421 22.08 -33.93 3.72
CA VAL A 421 22.84 -33.01 2.86
C VAL A 421 23.04 -31.67 3.56
N ALA A 422 21.99 -31.08 4.13
CA ALA A 422 22.09 -29.81 4.84
C ALA A 422 23.02 -29.92 6.06
N ALA A 423 22.99 -31.04 6.80
CA ALA A 423 23.91 -31.29 7.90
C ALA A 423 25.38 -31.37 7.47
N GLY A 424 25.66 -31.59 6.19
CA GLY A 424 26.99 -31.56 5.59
C GLY A 424 27.60 -30.16 5.44
N LEU A 425 26.81 -29.10 5.67
CA LEU A 425 27.24 -27.70 5.64
C LEU A 425 28.27 -27.42 6.74
N ASP A 426 29.40 -26.81 6.42
CA ASP A 426 30.48 -26.53 7.37
C ASP A 426 31.08 -25.14 7.13
N TYR A 427 31.85 -24.65 8.11
CA TYR A 427 32.52 -23.35 8.05
C TYR A 427 33.57 -23.31 6.94
N VAL A 428 33.71 -22.17 6.27
CA VAL A 428 34.67 -22.01 5.17
C VAL A 428 35.84 -21.11 5.58
N LEU A 429 35.56 -20.04 6.35
CA LEU A 429 36.60 -19.10 6.77
C LEU A 429 37.21 -19.52 8.11
N ALA A 430 38.50 -19.25 8.27
CA ALA A 430 39.19 -19.49 9.53
C ALA A 430 38.61 -18.60 10.64
N GLY A 431 38.40 -19.18 11.83
CA GLY A 431 37.88 -18.46 13.00
C GLY A 431 36.35 -18.37 13.08
N GLU A 432 35.62 -19.04 12.18
CA GLU A 432 34.15 -19.14 12.28
C GLU A 432 33.69 -20.28 13.20
N THR A 433 34.53 -21.31 13.38
CA THR A 433 34.22 -22.46 14.24
C THR A 433 34.14 -22.02 15.71
N PRO A 434 33.06 -22.35 16.44
CA PRO A 434 32.99 -22.07 17.88
C PRO A 434 34.03 -22.90 18.65
N ASP A 435 34.51 -22.35 19.76
CA ASP A 435 35.51 -23.01 20.62
C ASP A 435 34.98 -24.30 21.30
N ALA A 436 33.67 -24.39 21.57
CA ALA A 436 32.98 -25.61 22.03
C ALA A 436 31.46 -25.51 21.88
N GLY A 437 30.78 -26.66 21.70
CA GLY A 437 29.31 -26.78 21.77
C GLY A 437 28.58 -26.76 20.42
N THR A 438 27.24 -26.82 20.49
CA THR A 438 26.35 -26.64 19.32
C THR A 438 26.36 -25.17 18.89
N ASP A 439 26.51 -24.90 17.59
CA ASP A 439 26.42 -23.54 17.04
C ASP A 439 25.01 -23.24 16.51
N PRO A 440 24.24 -22.35 17.16
CA PRO A 440 22.94 -21.91 16.66
C PRO A 440 23.03 -21.20 15.30
N LYS A 441 24.16 -20.55 15.00
CA LYS A 441 24.36 -19.80 13.74
C LYS A 441 24.49 -20.76 12.56
N ARG A 442 25.35 -21.77 12.68
CA ARG A 442 25.39 -22.90 11.73
C ARG A 442 24.05 -23.63 11.66
N ALA A 443 23.37 -23.88 12.79
CA ALA A 443 22.07 -24.56 12.78
C ALA A 443 21.03 -23.79 11.95
N ALA A 444 21.02 -22.46 12.01
CA ALA A 444 20.14 -21.63 11.19
C ALA A 444 20.50 -21.68 9.68
N ALA A 445 21.79 -21.70 9.34
CA ALA A 445 22.26 -21.86 7.97
C ALA A 445 21.91 -23.25 7.40
N VAL A 446 22.10 -24.31 8.20
CA VAL A 446 21.69 -25.69 7.90
C VAL A 446 20.19 -25.75 7.65
N GLU A 447 19.38 -25.14 8.51
CA GLU A 447 17.93 -25.11 8.34
C GLU A 447 17.52 -24.37 7.06
N ARG A 448 18.16 -23.24 6.73
CA ARG A 448 17.88 -22.51 5.48
C ARG A 448 18.14 -23.36 4.25
N LEU A 449 19.28 -24.06 4.21
CA LEU A 449 19.62 -24.97 3.11
C LEU A 449 18.67 -26.18 3.06
N ARG A 450 18.30 -26.73 4.23
CA ARG A 450 17.35 -27.85 4.32
C ARG A 450 16.00 -27.49 3.71
N GLN A 451 15.50 -26.27 3.95
CA GLN A 451 14.24 -25.80 3.36
C GLN A 451 14.33 -25.70 1.83
N GLU A 452 15.46 -25.24 1.28
CA GLU A 452 15.68 -25.23 -0.17
C GLU A 452 15.71 -26.65 -0.76
N LEU A 453 16.39 -27.60 -0.08
CA LEU A 453 16.42 -29.01 -0.46
C LEU A 453 15.05 -29.68 -0.40
N LEU A 454 14.17 -29.26 0.52
CA LEU A 454 12.78 -29.72 0.56
C LEU A 454 11.95 -29.17 -0.60
N VAL A 455 12.22 -27.96 -1.07
CA VAL A 455 11.62 -27.43 -2.30
C VAL A 455 12.12 -28.24 -3.49
N SER A 456 13.43 -28.35 -3.66
CA SER A 456 14.06 -29.10 -4.75
C SER A 456 15.44 -29.60 -4.34
N LEU A 457 15.64 -30.92 -4.35
CA LEU A 457 16.93 -31.53 -4.02
C LEU A 457 18.06 -31.03 -4.94
N PRO A 458 17.88 -30.97 -6.28
CA PRO A 458 18.91 -30.43 -7.17
C PRO A 458 19.24 -28.96 -6.91
N LEU A 459 18.24 -28.09 -6.74
CA LEU A 459 18.47 -26.66 -6.50
C LEU A 459 19.21 -26.44 -5.18
N GLY A 460 18.77 -27.09 -4.10
CA GLY A 460 19.46 -27.01 -2.82
C GLY A 460 20.89 -27.53 -2.90
N TYR A 461 21.12 -28.68 -3.56
CA TYR A 461 22.46 -29.27 -3.69
C TYR A 461 23.42 -28.46 -4.58
N ALA A 462 22.88 -27.68 -5.51
CA ALA A 462 23.64 -26.75 -6.36
C ALA A 462 24.11 -25.50 -5.60
N THR A 463 23.65 -25.26 -4.37
CA THR A 463 24.14 -24.17 -3.52
C THR A 463 25.65 -24.27 -3.35
N SER A 464 26.36 -23.23 -3.78
CA SER A 464 27.82 -23.12 -3.71
C SER A 464 28.25 -22.65 -2.32
N ALA A 465 27.53 -21.69 -1.74
CA ALA A 465 27.77 -21.17 -0.41
C ALA A 465 26.49 -20.63 0.25
N VAL A 466 26.45 -20.64 1.58
CA VAL A 466 25.45 -19.93 2.40
C VAL A 466 26.17 -18.78 3.09
N VAL A 467 25.72 -17.55 2.85
CA VAL A 467 26.23 -16.37 3.55
C VAL A 467 25.25 -15.91 4.61
N GLN A 468 25.76 -15.60 5.80
CA GLN A 468 24.96 -15.23 6.95
C GLN A 468 25.43 -13.90 7.56
N TYR A 469 24.45 -13.05 7.86
CA TYR A 469 24.62 -11.75 8.51
C TYR A 469 23.94 -11.77 9.87
N ASP A 470 24.49 -11.01 10.83
CA ASP A 470 23.81 -10.78 12.12
C ASP A 470 22.76 -9.67 11.91
N THR A 471 21.62 -9.82 12.57
CA THR A 471 20.55 -8.82 12.56
C THR A 471 20.21 -8.40 13.97
N SER A 472 19.94 -7.12 14.20
CA SER A 472 19.44 -6.63 15.49
C SER A 472 18.17 -5.82 15.26
N VAL A 473 17.12 -6.12 16.02
CA VAL A 473 15.80 -5.50 15.87
C VAL A 473 15.33 -4.94 17.19
N ALA A 474 14.82 -3.71 17.16
CA ALA A 474 13.98 -3.15 18.21
C ALA A 474 12.54 -3.06 17.73
N SER A 475 11.63 -3.79 18.37
CA SER A 475 10.22 -3.84 17.99
C SER A 475 9.31 -4.16 19.20
N PRO A 476 7.98 -4.01 19.08
CA PRO A 476 7.06 -4.35 20.16
C PRO A 476 6.85 -5.87 20.34
N TRP A 477 7.46 -6.72 19.52
CA TRP A 477 7.19 -8.16 19.49
C TRP A 477 8.32 -8.94 20.15
N THR A 478 8.04 -9.70 21.20
CA THR A 478 9.05 -10.54 21.89
C THR A 478 9.19 -11.93 21.27
N ASP A 479 8.15 -12.40 20.58
CA ASP A 479 8.12 -13.67 19.85
C ASP A 479 8.10 -13.43 18.34
N PRO A 480 8.36 -14.44 17.49
CA PRO A 480 8.35 -14.32 16.02
C PRO A 480 6.95 -14.02 15.45
N TYR A 481 6.44 -12.82 15.70
CA TYR A 481 5.13 -12.34 15.26
C TYR A 481 5.15 -11.80 13.83
N ALA A 482 6.29 -11.23 13.42
CA ALA A 482 6.49 -10.68 12.10
C ALA A 482 7.89 -10.98 11.55
N ARG A 483 8.01 -11.05 10.22
CA ARG A 483 9.26 -11.24 9.49
C ARG A 483 9.30 -10.31 8.28
N LEU A 484 10.42 -9.62 8.07
CA LEU A 484 10.65 -8.81 6.88
C LEU A 484 11.36 -9.67 5.83
N SER A 485 10.72 -9.87 4.67
CA SER A 485 11.30 -10.59 3.53
C SER A 485 11.90 -9.59 2.53
N GLY A 486 13.07 -9.92 2.02
CA GLY A 486 13.80 -9.04 1.09
C GLY A 486 14.78 -9.78 0.20
N ASN A 487 15.20 -9.08 -0.85
CA ASN A 487 16.19 -9.58 -1.80
C ASN A 487 17.50 -8.81 -1.63
N PRO A 488 18.65 -9.50 -1.67
CA PRO A 488 19.92 -8.81 -1.87
C PRO A 488 19.95 -8.23 -3.29
N VAL A 489 20.29 -6.94 -3.38
CA VAL A 489 20.51 -6.22 -4.63
C VAL A 489 22.00 -6.18 -4.88
N VAL A 490 22.43 -6.79 -5.98
CA VAL A 490 23.83 -6.81 -6.39
C VAL A 490 24.11 -5.58 -7.24
N ASP A 491 25.13 -4.80 -6.88
CA ASP A 491 25.66 -3.77 -7.77
C ASP A 491 26.60 -4.39 -8.82
N TYR A 492 26.10 -4.54 -10.05
CA TYR A 492 26.86 -5.15 -11.15
C TYR A 492 27.76 -4.17 -11.90
N ARG A 493 27.83 -2.88 -11.52
CA ARG A 493 28.58 -1.84 -12.27
C ARG A 493 30.06 -2.22 -12.45
N ASP A 494 30.66 -2.80 -11.42
CA ASP A 494 32.08 -3.20 -11.41
C ASP A 494 32.29 -4.73 -11.41
N VAL A 495 31.22 -5.51 -11.61
CA VAL A 495 31.28 -6.98 -11.61
C VAL A 495 31.57 -7.50 -13.03
N PRO A 496 32.68 -8.25 -13.24
CA PRO A 496 33.00 -8.91 -14.50
C PRO A 496 31.84 -9.71 -15.08
N ALA A 497 31.66 -9.68 -16.41
CA ALA A 497 30.49 -10.27 -17.07
C ALA A 497 30.23 -11.75 -16.74
N HIS A 498 31.29 -12.55 -16.62
CA HIS A 498 31.23 -13.96 -16.26
C HIS A 498 30.72 -14.22 -14.83
N LEU A 499 30.89 -13.26 -13.91
CA LEU A 499 30.39 -13.31 -12.53
C LEU A 499 28.93 -12.87 -12.38
N ARG A 500 28.31 -12.33 -13.44
CA ARG A 500 26.90 -11.89 -13.44
C ARG A 500 25.89 -13.05 -13.49
N THR A 501 26.39 -14.28 -13.59
CA THR A 501 25.58 -15.51 -13.62
C THR A 501 25.32 -16.10 -12.24
N ALA A 502 26.00 -15.59 -11.19
CA ALA A 502 25.72 -15.99 -9.83
C ALA A 502 24.34 -15.47 -9.38
N THR A 503 23.58 -16.33 -8.71
CA THR A 503 22.27 -15.99 -8.14
C THR A 503 22.33 -15.99 -6.63
N VAL A 504 21.65 -15.04 -6.00
CA VAL A 504 21.53 -14.94 -4.54
C VAL A 504 20.06 -15.06 -4.17
N SER A 505 19.72 -15.95 -3.25
CA SER A 505 18.34 -16.16 -2.80
C SER A 505 17.80 -14.96 -2.03
N ASN A 506 16.48 -14.89 -1.84
CA ASN A 506 15.88 -14.01 -0.85
C ASN A 506 16.27 -14.42 0.58
N GLY A 507 16.03 -13.51 1.53
CA GLY A 507 16.21 -13.75 2.95
C GLY A 507 15.07 -13.14 3.78
N LYS A 508 14.93 -13.64 5.00
CA LYS A 508 13.94 -13.18 5.98
C LYS A 508 14.63 -12.71 7.25
N VAL A 509 14.31 -11.51 7.69
CA VAL A 509 14.70 -10.98 9.00
C VAL A 509 13.57 -11.22 9.98
N SER A 510 13.85 -11.88 11.11
CA SER A 510 12.90 -11.94 12.22
C SER A 510 12.71 -10.54 12.79
N LEU A 511 11.47 -10.10 12.98
CA LEU A 511 11.19 -8.81 13.62
C LEU A 511 10.89 -8.95 15.13
N ALA A 512 11.13 -10.12 15.72
CA ALA A 512 11.17 -10.24 17.18
C ALA A 512 12.31 -9.37 17.75
N ASP A 513 12.06 -8.71 18.87
CA ASP A 513 12.99 -7.86 19.58
C ASP A 513 14.25 -8.65 19.99
N GLY A 514 15.42 -8.07 19.69
CA GLY A 514 16.72 -8.65 19.96
C GLY A 514 17.49 -9.09 18.71
N ASP A 515 18.49 -9.93 18.95
CA ASP A 515 19.45 -10.35 17.92
C ASP A 515 19.02 -11.65 17.23
N SER A 516 19.30 -11.73 15.93
CA SER A 516 19.05 -12.89 15.10
C SER A 516 20.02 -12.93 13.92
N GLN A 517 19.64 -13.65 12.86
CA GLN A 517 20.45 -13.81 11.67
C GLN A 517 19.58 -13.90 10.41
N ILE A 518 20.15 -13.47 9.30
CA ILE A 518 19.59 -13.66 7.95
C ILE A 518 20.58 -14.47 7.12
N ASN A 519 20.06 -15.43 6.35
CA ASN A 519 20.85 -16.34 5.51
C ASN A 519 20.45 -16.18 4.04
N PHE A 520 21.45 -16.07 3.17
CA PHE A 520 21.28 -16.09 1.72
C PHE A 520 22.03 -17.29 1.12
N LEU A 521 21.39 -17.96 0.16
CA LEU A 521 22.00 -19.04 -0.62
C LEU A 521 22.59 -18.43 -1.89
N ILE A 522 23.82 -18.83 -2.21
CA ILE A 522 24.54 -18.40 -3.40
C ILE A 522 24.75 -19.62 -4.29
N THR A 523 24.35 -19.48 -5.56
CA THR A 523 24.56 -20.50 -6.59
C THR A 523 25.42 -19.91 -7.70
N VAL A 524 26.47 -20.65 -8.07
CA VAL A 524 27.43 -20.27 -9.11
C VAL A 524 27.45 -21.36 -10.19
N PRO A 525 27.14 -21.05 -11.45
CA PRO A 525 27.08 -22.05 -12.52
C PRO A 525 28.43 -22.69 -12.86
N ASP A 526 29.54 -21.95 -12.76
CA ASP A 526 30.88 -22.43 -13.09
C ASP A 526 31.84 -22.31 -11.90
N VAL A 527 31.62 -23.14 -10.88
CA VAL A 527 32.44 -23.13 -9.65
C VAL A 527 33.94 -23.40 -9.91
N ALA A 528 34.30 -24.05 -11.02
CA ALA A 528 35.70 -24.38 -11.33
C ALA A 528 36.53 -23.15 -11.72
N GLU A 529 35.88 -22.15 -12.33
CA GLU A 529 36.51 -20.89 -12.74
C GLU A 529 36.60 -19.87 -11.59
N HIS A 530 36.08 -20.19 -10.39
CA HIS A 530 35.88 -19.23 -9.32
C HIS A 530 36.35 -19.74 -7.96
N ALA A 531 37.42 -19.14 -7.43
CA ALA A 531 37.83 -19.38 -6.04
C ALA A 531 37.02 -18.54 -5.03
N ALA A 532 36.52 -17.38 -5.45
CA ALA A 532 35.70 -16.48 -4.63
C ALA A 532 34.85 -15.55 -5.51
N LEU A 533 33.78 -15.01 -4.94
CA LEU A 533 32.96 -13.94 -5.49
C LEU A 533 33.14 -12.66 -4.69
N ASP A 534 33.59 -11.59 -5.35
CA ASP A 534 33.52 -10.24 -4.79
C ASP A 534 32.16 -9.64 -5.17
N LEU A 535 31.31 -9.42 -4.17
CA LEU A 535 29.97 -8.85 -4.35
C LEU A 535 29.89 -7.53 -3.61
N THR A 536 29.17 -6.55 -4.17
CA THR A 536 28.67 -5.40 -3.41
C THR A 536 27.17 -5.56 -3.30
N LEU A 537 26.69 -5.72 -2.06
CA LEU A 537 25.32 -6.08 -1.77
C LEU A 537 24.64 -4.97 -0.97
N ASP A 538 23.39 -4.70 -1.33
CA ASP A 538 22.41 -3.99 -0.52
C ASP A 538 21.22 -4.92 -0.25
N PHE A 539 20.36 -4.61 0.73
CA PHE A 539 19.12 -5.35 0.96
C PHE A 539 17.90 -4.49 0.61
N ALA A 540 16.98 -5.06 -0.17
CA ALA A 540 15.69 -4.46 -0.48
C ALA A 540 14.57 -5.25 0.20
N GLY A 541 13.93 -4.66 1.22
CA GLY A 541 12.75 -5.24 1.88
C GLY A 541 11.52 -5.10 0.99
N ILE A 542 10.84 -6.19 0.68
CA ILE A 542 9.72 -6.19 -0.29
C ILE A 542 8.39 -6.60 0.34
N GLU A 543 8.42 -7.46 1.36
CA GLU A 543 7.22 -8.04 1.94
C GLU A 543 7.33 -8.13 3.46
N LEU A 544 6.20 -7.94 4.13
CA LEU A 544 6.06 -8.16 5.56
C LEU A 544 5.12 -9.34 5.79
N GLU A 545 5.66 -10.37 6.41
CA GLU A 545 4.88 -11.46 7.00
C GLU A 545 4.54 -11.05 8.45
N PHE A 546 3.29 -11.13 8.87
CA PHE A 546 2.86 -10.77 10.23
C PHE A 546 1.71 -11.65 10.71
N GLY A 547 1.38 -11.57 12.01
CA GLY A 547 0.35 -12.43 12.60
C GLY A 547 0.75 -13.91 12.57
N ILE A 548 2.06 -14.18 12.67
CA ILE A 548 2.61 -15.54 12.58
C ILE A 548 2.14 -16.36 13.79
N GLU A 549 1.39 -17.41 13.51
CA GLU A 549 0.88 -18.37 14.49
C GLU A 549 1.32 -19.79 14.12
N ARG A 550 1.88 -20.52 15.07
CA ARG A 550 2.25 -21.94 14.87
C ARG A 550 1.00 -22.81 14.80
N GLU A 551 0.83 -23.52 13.69
CA GLU A 551 -0.18 -24.56 13.51
C GLU A 551 0.41 -25.97 13.69
N VAL A 552 -0.47 -26.97 13.65
CA VAL A 552 -0.11 -28.39 13.78
C VAL A 552 0.78 -28.81 12.60
N GLU A 553 1.70 -29.75 12.84
CA GLU A 553 2.66 -30.28 11.84
C GLU A 553 3.77 -29.31 11.37
N GLY A 554 3.99 -28.21 12.09
CA GLY A 554 5.14 -27.32 11.84
C GLY A 554 4.93 -26.32 10.72
N TYR A 555 3.67 -26.10 10.31
CA TYR A 555 3.26 -24.98 9.47
C TYR A 555 3.03 -23.74 10.33
N ASP A 556 3.52 -22.58 9.88
CA ASP A 556 3.23 -21.28 10.48
C ASP A 556 2.15 -20.60 9.61
N ARG A 557 0.96 -20.33 10.16
CA ARG A 557 -0.06 -19.49 9.51
C ARG A 557 0.35 -18.04 9.65
N SER A 558 0.28 -17.27 8.58
CA SER A 558 0.65 -15.85 8.59
C SER A 558 -0.08 -15.05 7.52
N ASP A 559 -0.19 -13.74 7.75
CA ASP A 559 -0.69 -12.77 6.79
C ASP A 559 0.49 -12.08 6.09
N TRP A 560 0.31 -11.72 4.82
CA TRP A 560 1.36 -11.20 3.96
C TRP A 560 0.99 -9.85 3.36
N LEU A 561 1.90 -8.89 3.49
CA LEU A 561 1.82 -7.58 2.88
C LEU A 561 2.97 -7.40 1.89
N THR A 562 2.69 -6.84 0.72
CA THR A 562 3.71 -6.39 -0.24
C THR A 562 3.84 -4.88 -0.17
N PHE A 563 5.03 -4.35 0.09
CA PHE A 563 5.23 -2.89 0.15
C PHE A 563 4.99 -2.24 -1.21
N VAL A 564 4.31 -1.08 -1.23
CA VAL A 564 4.06 -0.32 -2.46
C VAL A 564 5.37 0.18 -3.07
N SER A 565 6.35 0.50 -2.23
CA SER A 565 7.72 0.82 -2.62
C SER A 565 8.68 -0.06 -1.81
N PRO A 566 9.68 -0.71 -2.44
CA PRO A 566 10.69 -1.47 -1.70
C PRO A 566 11.38 -0.62 -0.63
N LEU A 567 11.65 -1.24 0.51
CA LEU A 567 12.36 -0.64 1.63
C LEU A 567 13.86 -0.74 1.38
N ALA A 568 14.59 0.31 1.73
CA ALA A 568 16.04 0.37 1.58
C ALA A 568 16.68 0.92 2.86
N SER A 569 18.01 0.76 2.97
CA SER A 569 18.77 1.36 4.07
C SER A 569 18.48 2.86 4.17
N GLY A 570 18.19 3.35 5.37
CA GLY A 570 17.83 4.74 5.64
C GLY A 570 16.42 5.16 5.20
N SER A 571 15.64 4.29 4.56
CA SER A 571 14.26 4.59 4.16
C SER A 571 13.28 3.44 4.46
N PRO A 572 12.59 3.48 5.61
CA PRO A 572 12.62 4.53 6.64
C PRO A 572 13.93 4.59 7.46
N PRO A 573 14.17 5.69 8.21
CA PRO A 573 15.40 5.87 9.02
C PRO A 573 15.65 4.77 10.06
N ALA A 574 14.62 4.00 10.41
CA ALA A 574 14.72 2.82 11.27
C ALA A 574 15.56 1.68 10.66
N LEU A 575 15.80 1.69 9.35
CA LEU A 575 16.45 0.59 8.64
C LEU A 575 17.92 0.89 8.37
N ASP A 576 18.78 -0.05 8.76
CA ASP A 576 20.20 -0.05 8.40
C ASP A 576 20.57 -1.41 7.77
N PHE A 577 20.64 -1.42 6.44
CA PHE A 577 20.84 -2.63 5.65
C PHE A 577 22.26 -2.73 5.09
N GLY A 578 23.26 -2.69 5.96
CA GLY A 578 24.67 -2.76 5.58
C GLY A 578 25.15 -4.17 5.25
N LEU A 579 24.81 -4.73 4.07
CA LEU A 579 25.39 -6.02 3.64
C LEU A 579 26.86 -5.91 3.20
N GLY A 580 27.32 -4.71 2.86
CA GLY A 580 28.71 -4.40 2.55
C GLY A 580 29.22 -5.02 1.24
N ALA A 581 30.53 -5.20 1.17
CA ALA A 581 31.21 -5.76 0.00
C ALA A 581 31.88 -7.11 0.33
N PRO A 582 31.12 -8.19 0.54
CA PRO A 582 31.68 -9.47 0.91
C PRO A 582 32.54 -10.08 -0.19
N ARG A 583 33.59 -10.79 0.22
CA ARG A 583 34.36 -11.68 -0.64
C ARG A 583 34.03 -13.11 -0.24
N VAL A 584 33.07 -13.71 -0.92
CA VAL A 584 32.51 -15.02 -0.59
C VAL A 584 33.38 -16.12 -1.21
N PRO A 585 34.05 -16.97 -0.42
CA PRO A 585 34.77 -18.10 -0.98
C PRO A 585 33.81 -19.11 -1.63
N ILE A 586 34.23 -19.70 -2.74
CA ILE A 586 33.47 -20.72 -3.46
C ILE A 586 34.27 -22.03 -3.44
N PRO A 587 33.97 -22.95 -2.51
CA PRO A 587 34.70 -24.21 -2.44
C PRO A 587 34.39 -25.10 -3.65
N LEU A 588 35.44 -25.57 -4.31
CA LEU A 588 35.30 -26.59 -5.35
C LEU A 588 34.99 -27.94 -4.70
N ARG A 589 33.79 -28.48 -5.00
CA ARG A 589 33.34 -29.78 -4.49
C ARG A 589 33.69 -30.92 -5.44
N ALA A 590 33.38 -30.76 -6.72
CA ALA A 590 33.70 -31.75 -7.74
C ALA A 590 35.21 -31.90 -7.88
N TYR A 591 35.65 -33.10 -8.28
CA TYR A 591 37.08 -33.33 -8.51
C TYR A 591 37.55 -32.43 -9.66
N PRO A 592 38.65 -31.67 -9.49
CA PRO A 592 39.10 -30.75 -10.52
C PRO A 592 39.45 -31.51 -11.80
N PRO A 593 39.25 -30.90 -12.98
CA PRO A 593 39.68 -31.51 -14.23
C PRO A 593 41.19 -31.78 -14.16
N MET A 594 41.60 -32.94 -14.69
CA MET A 594 43.02 -33.30 -14.73
C MET A 594 43.79 -32.22 -15.51
N PRO A 595 44.93 -31.73 -15.00
CA PRO A 595 45.72 -30.73 -15.70
C PRO A 595 46.14 -31.27 -17.06
N ILE A 596 45.90 -30.48 -18.10
CA ILE A 596 46.30 -30.79 -19.48
C ILE A 596 47.55 -29.96 -19.78
N LEU A 597 48.63 -30.63 -20.20
CA LEU A 597 49.81 -29.96 -20.72
C LEU A 597 49.45 -29.31 -22.07
N LEU A 598 49.27 -27.99 -22.09
CA LEU A 598 48.88 -27.25 -23.30
C LEU A 598 50.07 -27.01 -24.24
N ASP A 599 51.23 -26.73 -23.68
CA ASP A 599 52.49 -26.55 -24.42
C ASP A 599 53.68 -26.98 -23.53
N GLN A 600 54.75 -27.42 -24.18
CA GLN A 600 56.02 -27.70 -23.55
C GLN A 600 57.12 -27.26 -24.53
N HIS A 601 57.73 -26.11 -24.26
CA HIS A 601 58.95 -25.71 -24.94
C HIS A 601 60.17 -26.05 -24.07
N ALA A 602 61.25 -26.42 -24.74
CA ALA A 602 62.55 -26.62 -24.13
C ALA A 602 63.45 -25.46 -24.55
N ASP A 603 63.72 -24.55 -23.62
CA ASP A 603 64.72 -23.52 -23.84
C ASP A 603 66.11 -24.13 -23.65
N VAL A 604 66.87 -24.18 -24.73
CA VAL A 604 68.30 -24.49 -24.66
C VAL A 604 68.99 -23.22 -24.19
N PRO A 605 69.62 -23.19 -23.00
CA PRO A 605 70.40 -22.03 -22.58
C PRO A 605 71.53 -21.86 -23.59
N THR A 606 71.44 -20.79 -24.38
CA THR A 606 72.55 -20.41 -25.23
C THR A 606 73.62 -19.84 -24.29
N PRO A 607 74.91 -20.22 -24.40
CA PRO A 607 75.94 -19.61 -23.58
C PRO A 607 75.93 -18.10 -23.84
N GLY A 608 75.48 -17.32 -22.85
CA GLY A 608 75.30 -15.89 -22.98
C GLY A 608 76.60 -15.22 -23.40
N ALA A 609 76.61 -14.62 -24.59
CA ALA A 609 77.71 -13.80 -25.06
C ALA A 609 77.31 -12.32 -25.19
N GLY A 610 76.12 -11.92 -24.72
CA GLY A 610 75.64 -10.54 -24.84
C GLY A 610 74.69 -10.08 -23.74
N LEU A 611 74.81 -8.79 -23.38
CA LEU A 611 74.03 -8.07 -22.35
C LEU A 611 72.49 -8.10 -22.59
N SER A 612 72.05 -8.49 -23.79
CA SER A 612 70.64 -8.70 -24.14
C SER A 612 70.01 -9.95 -23.50
N ASP A 613 70.82 -10.94 -23.07
CA ASP A 613 70.32 -12.19 -22.47
C ASP A 613 70.06 -12.07 -20.95
N ALA A 614 70.26 -10.89 -20.37
CA ALA A 614 70.12 -10.63 -18.93
C ALA A 614 68.86 -9.83 -18.56
N LEU A 615 67.95 -9.57 -19.51
CA LEU A 615 66.75 -8.74 -19.30
C LEU A 615 65.42 -9.41 -19.67
N HIS A 616 65.38 -10.74 -19.74
CA HIS A 616 64.14 -11.51 -19.79
C HIS A 616 64.04 -12.51 -18.66
#